data_AF-W4GDW9-F1
#
_entry.id   AF-W4GDW9-F1
#
_cell.length_a   1.000
_cell.length_b   1.000
_cell.length_c   1.000
_cell.angle_alpha   90.00
_cell.angle_beta   90.00
_cell.angle_gamma   90.00
#
_symmetry.space_group_name_H-M   'P 1'
#
loop_
_entity.id
_entity.type
_entity.pdbx_description
1 polymer ?
#
loop_
_entity_poly.entity_id
_entity_poly.type
_entity_poly.pdbx_seq_one_letter_code
_entity_poly.pdbx_strand_id
1 'polypeptide(L)'
;MTRVIPVIKAKFPSASKRVVLQHDNATPHGGLTDADVTSVSTDGWSFVVRCQPSNSPDLNVLDLGFFASIQTLQYKLVSRSLGDVIYATYAAFQLSGGDTLEKVFLSLQAVMRLVLENNGGNHFRLPHMRKDALRRSRALMSNVSLD
;
A
#
# COMPACT_ATOMS: atom_id res chain seq x y z
N MET A 1 5.75 -16.36 -2.39
CA MET A 1 7.05 -15.77 -1.98
C MET A 1 8.16 -15.94 -3.02
N THR A 2 8.31 -17.11 -3.66
CA THR A 2 9.42 -17.47 -4.57
C THR A 2 9.63 -16.56 -5.79
N ARG A 3 8.59 -15.89 -6.30
CA ARG A 3 8.70 -14.94 -7.42
C ARG A 3 8.87 -13.48 -6.98
N VAL A 4 8.29 -13.11 -5.83
CA VAL A 4 8.22 -11.71 -5.38
C VAL A 4 9.51 -11.29 -4.69
N ILE A 5 10.04 -12.11 -3.78
CA ILE A 5 11.21 -11.73 -3.00
C ILE A 5 12.46 -11.51 -3.85
N PRO A 6 12.80 -12.36 -4.84
CA PRO A 6 13.95 -12.09 -5.71
C PRO A 6 13.81 -10.75 -6.44
N VAL A 7 12.61 -10.38 -6.87
CA VAL A 7 12.35 -9.11 -7.54
C VAL A 7 12.49 -7.93 -6.57
N ILE A 8 12.04 -8.06 -5.32
CA ILE A 8 12.26 -7.05 -4.27
C ILE A 8 13.77 -6.86 -4.07
N LYS A 9 14.53 -7.94 -3.84
CA LYS A 9 15.99 -7.85 -3.64
C LYS A 9 16.72 -7.19 -4.82
N ALA A 10 16.25 -7.43 -6.05
CA ALA A 10 16.86 -6.91 -7.26
C ALA A 10 16.47 -5.44 -7.57
N LYS A 11 15.25 -5.02 -7.25
CA LYS A 11 14.70 -3.74 -7.72
C LYS A 11 14.43 -2.72 -6.62
N PHE A 12 14.31 -3.14 -5.36
CA PHE A 12 13.88 -2.24 -4.29
C PHE A 12 15.02 -1.30 -3.87
N PRO A 13 14.87 0.02 -4.13
CA PRO A 13 15.92 0.98 -3.79
C PRO A 13 15.82 1.25 -2.29
N SER A 14 16.73 0.69 -1.49
CA SER A 14 16.67 0.92 -0.04
C SER A 14 18.03 1.17 0.58
N ALA A 15 18.07 2.19 1.45
CA ALA A 15 19.13 2.39 2.41
C ALA A 15 19.12 1.33 3.52
N SER A 16 17.96 0.69 3.75
CA SER A 16 17.76 -0.37 4.75
C SER A 16 17.20 -1.62 4.10
N LYS A 17 17.90 -2.74 4.18
CA LYS A 17 17.44 -4.02 3.64
C LYS A 17 16.37 -4.71 4.51
N ARG A 18 15.70 -3.97 5.41
CA ARG A 18 14.57 -4.45 6.20
C ARG A 18 13.26 -4.16 5.48
N VAL A 19 12.48 -5.20 5.20
CA VAL A 19 11.19 -5.14 4.50
C VAL A 19 10.10 -5.71 5.39
N VAL A 20 9.03 -4.94 5.57
CA VAL A 20 7.80 -5.41 6.21
C VAL A 20 6.81 -5.77 5.11
N LEU A 21 6.45 -7.04 5.02
CA LEU A 21 5.44 -7.57 4.11
C LEU A 21 4.11 -7.53 4.83
N GLN A 22 3.26 -6.58 4.45
CA GLN A 22 1.91 -6.49 5.00
C GLN A 22 0.94 -7.31 4.15
N HIS A 23 0.05 -8.07 4.79
CA HIS A 23 -1.02 -8.83 4.14
C HIS A 23 -2.35 -8.71 4.89
N ASP A 24 -3.44 -9.00 4.19
CA ASP A 24 -4.75 -9.20 4.79
C ASP A 24 -4.90 -10.60 5.40
N ASN A 25 -5.87 -10.75 6.31
CA ASN A 25 -6.14 -12.02 6.99
C ASN A 25 -7.12 -12.92 6.22
N ALA A 26 -7.28 -12.75 4.90
CA ALA A 26 -8.26 -13.57 4.17
C ALA A 26 -7.83 -15.04 4.15
N THR A 27 -8.77 -15.94 4.47
CA THR A 27 -8.56 -17.38 4.65
C THR A 27 -7.77 -18.08 3.51
N PRO A 28 -7.93 -17.73 2.22
CA PRO A 28 -7.14 -18.34 1.14
C PRO A 28 -5.64 -18.02 1.19
N HIS A 29 -5.22 -17.00 1.94
CA HIS A 29 -3.82 -16.60 2.02
C HIS A 29 -2.97 -17.47 2.95
N GLY A 30 -3.57 -18.46 3.64
CA GLY A 30 -2.83 -19.43 4.46
C GLY A 30 -1.77 -18.74 5.32
N GLY A 31 -2.24 -17.89 6.24
CA GLY A 31 -1.46 -17.01 7.13
C GLY A 31 0.06 -17.06 6.94
N LEU A 32 0.59 -16.25 6.02
CA LEU A 32 2.02 -16.08 5.87
C LEU A 32 2.60 -15.57 7.20
N THR A 33 3.66 -16.21 7.68
CA THR A 33 4.30 -15.90 8.95
C THR A 33 5.76 -15.47 8.78
N ASP A 34 6.37 -14.98 9.85
CA ASP A 34 7.81 -14.69 9.89
C ASP A 34 8.66 -15.95 9.60
N ALA A 35 8.16 -17.15 9.93
CA ALA A 35 8.86 -18.41 9.65
C ALA A 35 8.99 -18.67 8.13
N ASP A 36 7.96 -18.32 7.36
CA ASP A 36 7.93 -18.54 5.91
C ASP A 36 8.91 -17.65 5.14
N VAL A 37 9.34 -16.54 5.75
CA VAL A 37 10.28 -15.58 5.16
C VAL A 37 11.66 -15.59 5.81
N THR A 38 11.89 -16.50 6.76
CA THR A 38 13.18 -16.64 7.44
C THR A 38 14.28 -17.10 6.48
N SER A 39 14.02 -18.15 5.67
CA SER A 39 15.02 -18.72 4.74
C SER A 39 15.46 -17.77 3.62
N VAL A 40 14.66 -16.76 3.35
CA VAL A 40 14.88 -15.76 2.28
C VAL A 40 15.44 -14.44 2.84
N SER A 41 15.50 -14.30 4.16
CA SER A 41 16.16 -13.20 4.87
C SER A 41 17.67 -13.41 4.92
N THR A 42 18.29 -13.31 3.75
CA THR A 42 19.72 -13.54 3.49
C THR A 42 20.37 -12.30 2.87
N ASP A 43 21.69 -12.26 2.82
CA ASP A 43 22.46 -11.20 2.12
C ASP A 43 22.23 -9.80 2.71
N GLY A 44 22.05 -9.78 4.04
CA GLY A 44 21.71 -8.59 4.81
C GLY A 44 20.24 -8.16 4.70
N TRP A 45 19.40 -8.87 3.93
CA TRP A 45 17.96 -8.62 3.92
C TRP A 45 17.27 -9.25 5.12
N SER A 46 16.33 -8.51 5.69
CA SER A 46 15.43 -8.98 6.74
C SER A 46 14.00 -8.76 6.30
N PHE A 47 13.25 -9.85 6.12
CA PHE A 47 11.83 -9.83 5.84
C PHE A 47 11.06 -10.20 7.09
N VAL A 48 10.02 -9.44 7.39
CA VAL A 48 9.03 -9.76 8.43
C VAL A 48 7.65 -9.58 7.85
N VAL A 49 6.70 -10.37 8.32
CA VAL A 49 5.31 -10.39 7.87
C VAL A 49 4.43 -9.77 8.95
N ARG A 50 3.56 -8.85 8.55
CA ARG A 50 2.57 -8.25 9.45
C ARG A 50 1.19 -8.34 8.85
N CYS A 51 0.27 -8.86 9.64
CA CYS A 51 -1.13 -8.91 9.28
C CYS A 51 -1.78 -7.57 9.60
N GLN A 52 -2.69 -7.12 8.72
CA GLN A 52 -3.58 -6.02 9.10
C GLN A 52 -4.55 -6.48 10.20
N PRO A 53 -5.06 -5.56 11.04
CA PRO A 53 -6.16 -5.87 11.95
C PRO A 53 -7.41 -6.33 11.20
N SER A 54 -8.19 -7.23 11.82
CA SER A 54 -9.43 -7.74 11.21
C SER A 54 -10.41 -6.60 10.89
N ASN A 55 -11.14 -6.73 9.77
CA ASN A 55 -12.13 -5.75 9.30
C ASN A 55 -11.62 -4.30 9.20
N SER A 56 -10.32 -4.11 8.90
CA SER A 56 -9.69 -2.80 8.82
C SER A 56 -9.04 -2.55 7.45
N PRO A 57 -9.82 -2.53 6.35
CA PRO A 57 -9.27 -2.30 5.00
C PRO A 57 -8.61 -0.91 4.85
N ASP A 58 -8.99 0.04 5.71
CA ASP A 58 -8.39 1.36 5.84
C ASP A 58 -6.94 1.33 6.35
N LEU A 59 -6.50 0.19 6.91
CA LEU A 59 -5.12 -0.05 7.35
C LEU A 59 -4.26 -0.79 6.33
N ASN A 60 -4.78 -1.07 5.13
CA ASN A 60 -4.02 -1.62 4.00
C ASN A 60 -3.89 -0.57 2.89
N VAL A 61 -2.67 -0.17 2.54
CA VAL A 61 -2.39 0.83 1.47
C VAL A 61 -3.05 0.46 0.14
N LEU A 62 -3.10 -0.83 -0.18
CA LEU A 62 -3.67 -1.28 -1.45
C LEU A 62 -5.17 -1.02 -1.50
N ASP A 63 -5.88 -1.41 -0.44
CA ASP A 63 -7.33 -1.26 -0.30
C ASP A 63 -7.75 0.19 -0.02
N LEU A 64 -7.01 0.90 0.83
CA LEU A 64 -7.29 2.28 1.26
C LEU A 64 -7.37 3.25 0.08
N GLY A 65 -6.61 3.03 -0.99
CA GLY A 65 -6.72 3.93 -2.14
C GLY A 65 -5.85 3.62 -3.36
N PHE A 66 -4.87 2.72 -3.28
CA PHE A 66 -4.03 2.44 -4.46
C PHE A 66 -4.82 1.71 -5.55
N PHE A 67 -5.58 0.67 -5.20
CA PHE A 67 -6.46 -0.02 -6.16
C PHE A 67 -7.55 0.90 -6.71
N ALA A 68 -8.18 1.72 -5.86
CA ALA A 68 -9.16 2.71 -6.31
C ALA A 68 -8.57 3.70 -7.34
N SER A 69 -7.30 4.10 -7.14
CA SER A 69 -6.58 4.97 -8.08
C SER A 69 -6.33 4.30 -9.42
N ILE A 70 -5.89 3.03 -9.42
CA ILE A 70 -5.71 2.23 -10.64
C ILE A 70 -7.04 2.06 -11.36
N GLN A 71 -8.10 1.67 -10.64
CA GLN A 71 -9.43 1.44 -11.19
C GLN A 71 -10.00 2.72 -11.84
N THR A 72 -9.79 3.89 -11.22
CA THR A 72 -10.20 5.19 -11.79
C THR A 72 -9.52 5.47 -13.14
N LEU A 73 -8.25 5.07 -13.30
CA LEU A 73 -7.53 5.21 -14.56
C LEU A 73 -7.97 4.15 -15.58
N GLN A 74 -8.15 2.92 -15.12
CA GLN A 74 -8.62 1.80 -15.94
C GLN A 74 -9.98 2.11 -16.58
N TYR A 75 -10.93 2.72 -15.85
CA TYR A 75 -12.25 3.08 -16.38
C TYR A 75 -12.23 4.13 -17.49
N LYS A 76 -11.11 4.80 -17.73
CA LYS A 76 -10.95 5.72 -18.87
C LYS A 76 -10.68 4.98 -20.18
N LEU A 77 -10.38 3.68 -20.12
CA LEU A 77 -10.14 2.82 -21.27
C LEU A 77 -11.37 1.93 -21.51
N VAL A 78 -11.77 1.80 -22.76
CA VAL A 78 -12.86 0.91 -23.16
C VAL A 78 -12.30 -0.51 -23.26
N SER A 79 -12.84 -1.43 -22.46
CA SER A 79 -12.47 -2.85 -22.50
C SER A 79 -13.65 -3.69 -22.96
N ARG A 80 -13.44 -4.55 -23.96
CA ARG A 80 -14.46 -5.48 -24.50
C ARG A 80 -14.05 -6.95 -24.38
N SER A 81 -12.83 -7.20 -23.92
CA SER A 81 -12.28 -8.53 -23.70
C SER A 81 -11.48 -8.58 -22.41
N LEU A 82 -11.19 -9.80 -21.95
CA LEU A 82 -10.25 -10.02 -20.83
C LEU A 82 -8.87 -9.43 -21.13
N GLY A 83 -8.40 -9.56 -22.39
CA GLY A 83 -7.12 -8.98 -22.82
C GLY A 83 -7.10 -7.46 -22.65
N ASP A 84 -8.19 -6.78 -23.01
CA ASP A 84 -8.31 -5.34 -22.85
C ASP A 84 -8.31 -4.93 -21.37
N VAL A 85 -8.94 -5.71 -20.50
CA VAL A 85 -8.94 -5.46 -19.05
C VAL A 85 -7.54 -5.59 -18.48
N ILE A 86 -6.80 -6.64 -18.86
CA ILE A 86 -5.40 -6.85 -18.43
C ILE A 86 -4.52 -5.70 -18.92
N TYR A 87 -4.65 -5.32 -20.19
CA TYR A 87 -3.92 -4.20 -20.78
C TYR A 87 -4.24 -2.89 -20.06
N ALA A 88 -5.52 -2.57 -19.88
CA ALA A 88 -5.96 -1.34 -19.22
C ALA A 88 -5.46 -1.25 -17.77
N THR A 89 -5.52 -2.38 -17.04
CA THR A 89 -4.99 -2.46 -15.67
C THR A 89 -3.48 -2.23 -15.64
N TYR A 90 -2.73 -2.85 -16.56
CA TYR A 90 -1.28 -2.67 -16.64
C TYR A 90 -0.91 -1.23 -17.01
N ALA A 91 -1.58 -0.64 -18.00
CA ALA A 91 -1.39 0.76 -18.39
C ALA A 91 -1.71 1.72 -17.23
N ALA A 92 -2.81 1.48 -16.51
CA ALA A 92 -3.17 2.25 -15.31
C ALA A 92 -2.14 2.10 -14.19
N PHE A 93 -1.59 0.90 -13.98
CA PHE A 93 -0.52 0.68 -13.02
C PHE A 93 0.77 1.44 -13.40
N GLN A 94 1.19 1.40 -14.67
CA GLN A 94 2.37 2.16 -15.13
C GLN A 94 2.18 3.67 -14.99
N LEU A 95 0.95 4.15 -15.20
CA LEU A 95 0.61 5.56 -14.99
C LEU A 95 0.48 5.92 -13.50
N SER A 96 0.14 4.94 -12.65
CA SER A 96 0.10 5.07 -11.20
C SER A 96 1.52 5.12 -10.65
N GLY A 97 2.09 6.32 -10.63
CA GLY A 97 3.46 6.56 -10.16
C GLY A 97 3.61 6.55 -8.64
N GLY A 98 4.85 6.73 -8.18
CA GLY A 98 5.21 6.86 -6.76
C GLY A 98 4.42 7.97 -6.04
N ASP A 99 4.06 9.04 -6.76
CA ASP A 99 3.22 10.12 -6.26
C ASP A 99 1.86 9.66 -5.73
N THR A 100 1.25 8.67 -6.39
CA THR A 100 -0.04 8.11 -5.94
C THR A 100 0.18 7.31 -4.67
N LEU A 101 1.21 6.45 -4.62
CA LEU A 101 1.54 5.68 -3.42
C LEU A 101 1.86 6.58 -2.23
N GLU A 102 2.67 7.62 -2.41
CA GLU A 102 3.02 8.59 -1.37
C GLU A 102 1.76 9.24 -0.77
N LYS A 103 0.82 9.65 -1.62
CA LYS A 103 -0.46 10.20 -1.15
C LYS A 103 -1.26 9.18 -0.35
N VAL A 104 -1.28 7.91 -0.74
CA VAL A 104 -2.02 6.88 0.00
C VAL A 104 -1.33 6.58 1.34
N PHE A 105 0.00 6.53 1.39
CA PHE A 105 0.75 6.39 2.65
C PHE A 105 0.49 7.54 3.62
N LEU A 106 0.43 8.79 3.14
CA LEU A 106 0.04 9.93 3.99
C LEU A 106 -1.39 9.79 4.51
N SER A 107 -2.31 9.28 3.69
CA SER A 107 -3.66 8.95 4.15
C SER A 107 -3.66 7.83 5.19
N LEU A 108 -2.85 6.79 5.01
CA LEU A 108 -2.73 5.69 5.98
C LEU A 108 -2.27 6.21 7.34
N GLN A 109 -1.28 7.11 7.37
CA GLN A 109 -0.82 7.71 8.62
C GLN A 109 -1.91 8.55 9.31
N ALA A 110 -2.70 9.29 8.55
CA ALA A 110 -3.84 10.03 9.10
C ALA A 110 -4.93 9.09 9.62
N VAL A 111 -5.20 7.98 8.93
CA VAL A 111 -6.11 6.92 9.39
C VAL A 111 -5.60 6.28 10.68
N MET A 112 -4.33 5.90 10.76
CA MET A 112 -3.74 5.31 11.96
C MET A 112 -3.89 6.23 13.18
N ARG A 113 -3.75 7.55 13.00
CA ARG A 113 -4.04 8.52 14.06
C ARG A 113 -5.50 8.48 14.48
N LEU A 114 -6.44 8.52 13.54
CA LEU A 114 -7.87 8.45 13.84
C LEU A 114 -8.21 7.15 14.59
N VAL A 115 -7.62 6.02 14.21
CA VAL A 115 -7.79 4.75 14.94
C VAL A 115 -7.34 4.90 16.39
N LEU A 116 -6.18 5.52 16.64
CA LEU A 116 -5.69 5.77 18.00
C LEU A 116 -6.60 6.72 18.78
N GLU A 117 -7.03 7.84 18.18
CA GLU A 117 -7.96 8.82 18.76
C GLU A 117 -9.33 8.22 19.08
N ASN A 118 -9.73 7.18 18.35
CA ASN A 118 -11.01 6.47 18.54
C ASN A 118 -10.83 5.12 19.26
N ASN A 119 -9.76 4.96 20.04
CA ASN A 119 -9.51 3.78 20.88
C ASN A 119 -9.54 2.44 20.12
N GLY A 120 -9.04 2.41 18.89
CA GLY A 120 -9.05 1.22 18.02
C GLY A 120 -10.30 1.06 17.16
N GLY A 121 -11.29 1.95 17.30
CA GLY A 121 -12.47 1.96 16.44
C GLY A 121 -12.16 2.41 15.01
N ASN A 122 -12.92 1.92 14.04
CA ASN A 122 -12.80 2.25 12.61
C ASN A 122 -13.99 3.06 12.06
N HIS A 123 -14.85 3.57 12.94
CA HIS A 123 -16.04 4.35 12.58
C HIS A 123 -15.73 5.85 12.51
N PHE A 124 -14.88 6.24 11.57
CA PHE A 124 -14.56 7.63 11.29
C PHE A 124 -14.65 7.96 9.81
N ARG A 125 -14.78 9.26 9.49
CA ARG A 125 -14.70 9.72 8.11
C ARG A 125 -13.23 9.80 7.68
N LEU A 126 -12.92 9.29 6.50
CA LEU A 126 -11.58 9.41 5.95
C LEU A 126 -11.20 10.90 5.77
N PRO A 127 -10.03 11.32 6.25
CA PRO A 127 -9.63 12.73 6.23
C PRO A 127 -9.26 13.17 4.82
N HIS A 128 -9.85 14.30 4.37
CA HIS A 128 -9.50 14.92 3.10
C HIS A 128 -8.35 15.94 3.27
N MET A 129 -7.12 15.46 3.16
CA MET A 129 -5.91 16.23 3.48
C MET A 129 -5.45 17.24 2.41
N ARG A 130 -6.20 17.42 1.31
CA ARG A 130 -5.86 18.34 0.20
C ARG A 130 -4.41 18.21 -0.30
N LYS A 131 -3.90 16.97 -0.36
CA LYS A 131 -2.48 16.64 -0.61
C LYS A 131 -1.90 17.31 -1.86
N ASP A 132 -2.69 17.38 -2.94
CA ASP A 132 -2.26 18.06 -4.17
C ASP A 132 -2.05 19.56 -4.01
N ALA A 133 -2.90 20.23 -3.22
CA ALA A 133 -2.75 21.64 -2.93
C ALA A 133 -1.49 21.89 -2.09
N LEU A 134 -1.26 21.06 -1.07
CA LEU A 134 -0.06 21.13 -0.23
C LEU A 134 1.22 20.88 -1.03
N ARG A 135 1.19 19.95 -1.99
CA ARG A 135 2.33 19.70 -2.86
C ARG A 135 2.65 20.90 -3.75
N ARG A 136 1.62 21.53 -4.34
CA ARG A 136 1.80 22.74 -5.16
C ARG A 136 2.38 23.91 -4.36
N SER A 137 2.03 24.04 -3.09
CA SER A 137 2.60 25.06 -2.20
C SER A 137 3.91 24.65 -1.52
N ARG A 138 4.51 23.50 -1.88
CA ARG A 138 5.72 22.93 -1.23
C ARG A 138 5.60 22.74 0.28
N ALA A 139 4.37 22.56 0.78
CA ALA A 139 4.05 22.36 2.20
C ALA A 139 3.63 20.91 2.51
N LEU A 140 3.69 20.00 1.53
CA LEU A 140 3.37 18.59 1.76
C LEU A 140 4.47 17.96 2.61
N MET A 141 4.12 17.55 3.83
CA MET A 141 5.01 16.85 4.73
C MET A 141 5.20 15.39 4.30
N SER A 142 6.34 14.80 4.64
CA SER A 142 6.62 13.38 4.42
C SER A 142 5.89 12.47 5.40
N ASN A 143 5.56 12.99 6.59
CA ASN A 143 4.80 12.29 7.61
C ASN A 143 3.75 13.21 8.26
N VAL A 144 2.66 12.65 8.78
CA VAL A 144 1.65 13.41 9.53
C VAL A 144 2.09 13.56 11.00
N SER A 145 2.20 14.80 11.50
CA SER A 145 2.73 15.14 12.83
C SER A 145 1.82 14.70 13.97
N LEU A 146 2.29 13.88 14.92
CA LEU A 146 1.53 13.61 16.15
C LEU A 146 1.52 14.87 17.01
N ASP A 147 0.35 15.31 17.42
CA ASP A 147 0.17 16.43 18.37
C ASP A 147 0.34 15.94 19.81
#